data_AF-A0A2A4TFV2-F1
#
_entry.id   AF-A0A2A4TFV2-F1
#
_cell.length_a   1.000
_cell.length_b   1.000
_cell.length_c   1.000
_cell.angle_alpha   90.00
_cell.angle_beta   90.00
_cell.angle_gamma   90.00
#
_symmetry.space_group_name_H-M   'P 1'
#
loop_
_entity.id
_entity.type
_entity.pdbx_description
1 polymer ?
#
loop_
_entity_poly.entity_id
_entity_poly.type
_entity_poly.pdbx_seq_one_letter_code
_entity_poly.pdbx_strand_id
1 'polypeptide(L)'
;MSDINGSQGRVGSNTNLEEAASNWFAVMQSEACTARDADEFKHWYDADLSHQKAYQDLKKLWELSGGYADKPEIQALREEVLRKTATSKSKSRLPLLSFALAAILIAGFLIAIL
;
A
#
# COMPACT_ATOMS: atom_id res chain seq x y z
N MET A 1 6.92 32.43 -31.42
CA MET A 1 8.10 31.67 -30.96
C MET A 1 7.86 31.35 -29.50
N SER A 2 7.22 30.24 -29.11
CA SER A 2 7.75 28.85 -29.13
C SER A 2 8.99 28.80 -28.20
N ASP A 3 9.00 28.21 -27.00
CA ASP A 3 8.54 26.86 -26.62
C ASP A 3 8.26 26.75 -25.10
N ILE A 4 7.08 26.26 -24.70
CA ILE A 4 6.77 25.86 -23.30
C ILE A 4 6.10 24.47 -23.24
N ASN A 5 6.50 23.54 -24.12
CA ASN A 5 5.85 22.22 -24.24
C ASN A 5 6.76 21.03 -23.85
N GLY A 6 7.86 21.28 -23.13
CA GLY A 6 8.88 20.27 -22.81
C GLY A 6 8.73 19.52 -21.47
N SER A 7 7.76 19.85 -20.62
CA SER A 7 7.66 19.31 -19.25
C SER A 7 6.63 18.19 -19.07
N GLN A 8 5.71 17.99 -20.02
CA GLN A 8 4.60 17.03 -19.85
C GLN A 8 5.03 15.55 -20.03
N GLY A 9 6.13 15.27 -20.72
CA GLY A 9 6.57 13.89 -20.99
C GLY A 9 7.27 13.17 -19.82
N ARG A 10 7.81 13.92 -18.85
CA ARG A 10 8.58 13.36 -17.73
C ARG A 10 7.72 13.03 -16.52
N VAL A 11 6.65 13.78 -16.28
CA VAL A 11 5.79 13.56 -15.11
C VAL A 11 4.95 12.29 -15.32
N GLY A 12 4.29 12.14 -16.47
CA GLY A 12 3.44 10.99 -16.75
C GLY A 12 4.19 9.64 -16.83
N SER A 13 5.43 9.64 -17.33
CA SER A 13 6.25 8.41 -17.39
C SER A 13 6.71 7.95 -16.01
N ASN A 14 7.19 8.88 -15.16
CA ASN A 14 7.60 8.53 -13.79
C ASN A 14 6.43 8.06 -12.93
N THR A 15 5.25 8.69 -13.03
CA THR A 15 4.06 8.25 -12.30
C THR A 15 3.64 6.82 -12.67
N ASN A 16 3.77 6.44 -13.95
CA ASN A 16 3.46 5.07 -14.38
C ASN A 16 4.46 4.06 -13.78
N LEU A 17 5.74 4.40 -13.70
CA LEU A 17 6.76 3.56 -13.07
C LEU A 17 6.56 3.40 -11.56
N GLU A 18 6.22 4.49 -10.88
CA GLU A 18 5.92 4.50 -9.44
C GLU A 18 4.65 3.68 -9.13
N GLU A 19 3.64 3.77 -9.98
CA GLU A 19 2.41 2.98 -9.88
C GLU A 19 2.70 1.47 -10.09
N ALA A 20 3.45 1.12 -11.14
CA ALA A 20 3.86 -0.26 -11.39
C ALA A 20 4.69 -0.83 -10.25
N ALA A 21 5.65 -0.05 -9.71
CA ALA A 21 6.44 -0.44 -8.55
C ALA A 21 5.57 -0.67 -7.31
N SER A 22 4.58 0.19 -7.08
CA SER A 22 3.65 0.08 -5.94
C SER A 22 2.77 -1.15 -6.04
N ASN A 23 2.24 -1.44 -7.23
CA ASN A 23 1.45 -2.63 -7.49
C ASN A 23 2.27 -3.91 -7.25
N TRP A 24 3.48 -3.98 -7.81
CA TRP A 24 4.36 -5.12 -7.59
C TRP A 24 4.78 -5.26 -6.13
N PHE A 25 5.06 -4.16 -5.45
CA PHE A 25 5.39 -4.19 -4.02
C PHE A 25 4.24 -4.78 -3.19
N ALA A 26 2.99 -4.39 -3.47
CA ALA A 26 1.83 -4.94 -2.79
C ALA A 26 1.64 -6.44 -3.08
N VAL A 27 1.81 -6.88 -4.33
CA VAL A 27 1.69 -8.30 -4.71
C VAL A 27 2.77 -9.14 -4.02
N MET A 28 4.03 -8.69 -4.02
CA MET A 28 5.15 -9.43 -3.41
C MET A 28 5.02 -9.57 -1.89
N GLN A 29 4.34 -8.63 -1.22
CA GLN A 29 4.09 -8.68 0.23
C GLN A 29 2.82 -9.46 0.61
N SER A 30 2.00 -9.85 -0.38
CA SER A 30 0.77 -10.61 -0.15
C SER A 30 1.06 -12.06 0.23
N GLU A 31 0.31 -12.59 1.18
CA GLU A 31 0.33 -14.03 1.53
C GLU A 31 -0.10 -14.92 0.35
N ALA A 32 -0.81 -14.36 -0.63
CA ALA A 32 -1.27 -15.05 -1.84
C ALA A 32 -0.30 -14.97 -3.02
N CYS A 33 0.92 -14.41 -2.83
CA CYS A 33 1.92 -14.33 -3.89
C CYS A 33 2.28 -15.72 -4.43
N THR A 34 2.11 -15.92 -5.74
CA THR A 34 2.41 -17.18 -6.41
C THR A 34 3.77 -17.17 -7.09
N ALA A 35 4.28 -18.34 -7.47
CA ALA A 35 5.51 -18.45 -8.25
C ALA A 35 5.41 -17.71 -9.60
N ARG A 36 4.22 -17.70 -10.21
CA ARG A 36 3.97 -16.95 -11.44
C ARG A 36 4.10 -15.45 -11.24
N ASP A 37 3.59 -14.92 -10.14
CA ASP A 37 3.69 -13.49 -9.82
C ASP A 37 5.15 -13.09 -9.59
N ALA A 38 5.94 -13.95 -8.95
CA ALA A 38 7.37 -13.73 -8.76
C ALA A 38 8.15 -13.72 -10.09
N ASP A 39 7.80 -14.62 -11.02
CA ASP A 39 8.38 -14.65 -12.37
C ASP A 39 7.99 -13.41 -13.17
N GLU A 40 6.71 -13.02 -13.18
CA GLU A 40 6.23 -11.81 -13.86
C GLU A 40 6.87 -10.55 -13.29
N PHE A 41 7.00 -10.46 -11.95
CA PHE A 41 7.75 -9.39 -11.30
C PHE A 41 9.20 -9.36 -11.77
N LYS A 42 9.89 -10.51 -11.83
CA LYS A 42 11.27 -10.59 -12.30
C LYS A 42 11.40 -10.10 -13.74
N HIS A 43 10.47 -10.47 -14.61
CA HIS A 43 10.46 -9.98 -16.00
C HIS A 43 10.31 -8.46 -16.05
N TRP A 44 9.39 -7.89 -15.27
CA TRP A 44 9.23 -6.44 -15.19
C TRP A 44 10.47 -5.74 -14.60
N TYR A 45 11.02 -6.28 -13.51
CA TYR A 45 12.18 -5.72 -12.81
C TYR A 45 13.45 -5.75 -13.66
N ASP A 46 13.68 -6.83 -14.42
CA ASP A 46 14.86 -6.98 -15.26
C ASP A 46 14.73 -6.26 -16.63
N ALA A 47 13.53 -5.82 -17.01
CA ALA A 47 13.28 -5.19 -18.31
C ALA A 47 13.94 -3.81 -18.48
N ASP A 48 14.00 -3.00 -17.42
CA ASP A 48 14.56 -1.64 -17.49
C ASP A 48 15.16 -1.20 -16.12
N LEU A 49 16.30 -0.51 -16.14
CA LEU A 49 16.92 0.04 -14.92
C LEU A 49 16.01 1.05 -14.18
N SER A 50 15.11 1.71 -14.90
CA SER A 50 14.13 2.64 -14.35
C SER A 50 13.09 1.92 -13.50
N HIS A 51 12.71 0.68 -13.87
CA HIS A 51 11.82 -0.17 -13.08
C HIS A 51 12.49 -0.58 -11.78
N GLN A 52 13.76 -1.02 -11.86
CA GLN A 52 14.56 -1.37 -10.69
C GLN A 52 14.67 -0.18 -9.74
N LYS A 53 14.98 1.00 -10.28
CA LYS A 53 15.11 2.21 -9.48
C LYS A 53 13.82 2.56 -8.76
N ALA A 54 12.68 2.58 -9.47
CA ALA A 54 11.38 2.90 -8.87
C ALA A 54 11.02 1.93 -7.74
N TYR A 55 11.22 0.63 -7.95
CA TYR A 55 10.97 -0.39 -6.93
C TYR A 55 11.89 -0.24 -5.71
N GLN A 56 13.19 0.00 -5.92
CA GLN A 56 14.15 0.18 -4.84
C GLN A 56 13.91 1.47 -4.04
N ASP A 57 13.49 2.55 -4.68
CA ASP A 57 13.14 3.80 -4.00
C ASP A 57 11.92 3.59 -3.10
N LEU A 58 10.88 2.90 -3.61
CA LEU A 58 9.71 2.52 -2.82
C LEU A 58 10.08 1.61 -1.65
N LYS A 59 10.91 0.60 -1.88
CA LYS A 59 11.36 -0.33 -0.83
C LYS A 59 12.12 0.38 0.29
N LYS A 60 13.01 1.32 -0.04
CA LYS A 60 13.72 2.14 0.95
C LYS A 60 12.75 3.01 1.76
N LEU A 61 11.77 3.63 1.09
CA LEU A 61 10.76 4.43 1.78
C LEU A 61 9.96 3.56 2.77
N TRP A 62 9.58 2.36 2.35
CA TRP A 62 8.91 1.40 3.21
C TRP A 62 9.77 0.98 4.41
N GLU A 63 11.03 0.60 4.19
CA GLU A 63 11.97 0.20 5.26
C GLU A 63 12.18 1.33 6.28
N LEU A 64 12.32 2.57 5.80
CA LEU A 64 12.39 3.75 6.66
C LEU A 64 11.14 3.91 7.52
N SER A 65 9.95 3.63 6.97
CA SER A 65 8.70 3.69 7.73
C SER A 65 8.55 2.54 8.74
N GLY A 66 8.98 1.32 8.35
CA GLY A 66 8.91 0.11 9.17
C GLY A 66 9.90 0.13 10.35
N GLY A 67 11.07 0.75 10.17
CA GLY A 67 12.05 0.93 11.24
C GLY A 67 11.52 1.72 12.45
N TYR A 68 10.44 2.49 12.31
CA TYR A 68 9.72 3.08 13.44
C TYR A 68 8.68 2.13 14.04
N ALA A 69 8.01 1.31 13.22
CA ALA A 69 7.01 0.35 13.68
C ALA A 69 7.59 -0.74 14.60
N ASP A 70 8.88 -1.07 14.45
CA ASP A 70 9.58 -2.05 15.28
C ASP A 70 10.07 -1.50 16.64
N LYS A 71 9.81 -0.23 16.95
CA LYS A 71 10.13 0.31 18.27
C LYS A 71 9.24 -0.34 19.33
N PRO A 72 9.80 -0.78 20.47
CA PRO A 72 9.04 -1.48 21.51
C PRO A 72 7.89 -0.63 22.07
N GLU A 73 8.02 0.70 22.06
CA GLU A 73 6.96 1.62 22.48
C GLU A 73 5.75 1.60 21.53
N ILE A 74 5.98 1.56 20.21
CA ILE A 74 4.92 1.51 19.20
C ILE A 74 4.25 0.13 19.20
N GLN A 75 5.02 -0.94 19.41
CA GLN A 75 4.48 -2.28 19.59
C GLN A 75 3.62 -2.40 20.85
N ALA A 76 4.10 -1.90 22.00
CA ALA A 76 3.32 -1.89 23.24
C ALA A 76 2.00 -1.11 23.11
N LEU A 77 2.02 0.02 22.39
CA LEU A 77 0.80 0.78 22.11
C LEU A 77 -0.16 0.01 21.20
N ARG A 78 0.36 -0.67 20.17
CA ARG A 78 -0.46 -1.52 19.29
C ARG A 78 -1.08 -2.68 20.06
N GLU A 79 -0.32 -3.39 20.87
CA GLU A 79 -0.81 -4.49 21.70
C GLU A 79 -1.88 -4.00 22.68
N GLU A 80 -1.70 -2.82 23.28
CA GLU A 80 -2.69 -2.21 24.15
C GLU A 80 -4.00 -1.90 23.42
N VAL A 81 -3.93 -1.35 22.20
CA VAL A 81 -5.10 -1.11 21.34
C VAL A 81 -5.77 -2.42 20.92
N LEU A 82 -4.99 -3.42 20.51
CA LEU A 82 -5.50 -4.75 20.16
C LEU A 82 -6.17 -5.44 21.36
N ARG A 83 -5.61 -5.31 22.56
CA ARG A 83 -6.18 -5.82 23.80
C ARG A 83 -7.48 -5.11 24.18
N LYS A 84 -7.53 -3.78 24.08
CA LYS A 84 -8.74 -2.97 24.33
C LYS A 84 -9.86 -3.29 23.35
N THR A 85 -9.53 -3.54 22.09
CA THR A 85 -10.52 -3.90 21.05
C THR A 85 -10.98 -5.35 21.17
N ALA A 86 -10.09 -6.29 21.51
CA ALA A 86 -10.44 -7.69 21.73
C ALA A 86 -11.33 -7.91 22.97
N THR A 87 -11.14 -7.11 24.02
CA THR A 87 -11.96 -7.16 25.24
C THR A 87 -13.33 -6.49 25.08
N SER A 88 -13.53 -5.69 24.01
CA SER A 88 -14.82 -5.13 23.60
C SER A 88 -15.65 -6.12 22.75
N LYS A 89 -15.63 -7.41 23.09
CA LYS A 89 -16.54 -8.43 22.54
C LYS A 89 -17.54 -8.92 23.59
N SER A 90 -17.93 -8.05 24.52
CA SER A 90 -18.93 -8.38 25.54
C SER A 90 -20.10 -7.40 25.52
N LYS A 91 -21.22 -7.88 24.96
CA LYS A 91 -22.61 -7.45 25.16
C LYS A 91 -22.86 -5.93 25.23
N SER A 92 -23.27 -5.33 24.11
CA SER A 92 -24.35 -4.35 24.19
C SER A 92 -25.30 -4.49 23.00
N ARG A 93 -26.58 -4.54 23.35
CA ARG A 93 -27.70 -4.53 22.42
C ARG A 93 -27.73 -3.14 21.77
N LEU A 94 -27.85 -3.09 20.44
CA LEU A 94 -28.13 -1.88 19.67
C LEU A 94 -29.30 -1.09 20.29
N PRO A 95 -29.27 0.25 20.19
CA PRO A 95 -30.10 0.82 19.13
C PRO A 95 -29.42 1.91 18.28
N LEU A 96 -30.03 2.07 17.10
CA LEU A 96 -29.76 2.95 15.98
C LEU A 96 -29.28 4.37 16.35
N LEU A 97 -28.16 4.81 15.76
CA LEU A 97 -27.83 6.18 15.31
C LEU A 97 -26.31 6.38 15.29
N SER A 98 -25.61 5.80 14.30
CA SER A 98 -24.23 6.18 13.92
C SER A 98 -23.85 5.62 12.54
N PHE A 99 -24.76 5.70 11.56
CA PHE A 99 -24.41 5.48 10.14
C PHE A 99 -24.05 6.83 9.51
N ALA A 100 -22.94 7.42 9.93
CA ALA A 100 -22.38 8.59 9.26
C ALA A 100 -20.86 8.67 9.45
N LEU A 101 -20.15 7.54 9.29
CA LEU A 101 -18.70 7.57 8.98
C LEU A 101 -18.11 6.24 8.47
N ALA A 102 -18.90 5.15 8.38
CA ALA A 102 -18.39 3.85 7.96
C ALA A 102 -18.43 3.61 6.43
N ALA A 103 -18.93 4.57 5.64
CA ALA A 103 -19.10 4.37 4.19
C ALA A 103 -17.81 4.60 3.36
N ILE A 104 -16.78 5.24 3.91
CA ILE A 104 -15.58 5.58 3.10
C ILE A 104 -14.57 4.42 3.05
N LEU A 105 -14.60 3.48 4.01
CA LEU A 105 -13.68 2.34 3.99
C LEU A 105 -14.19 1.12 3.22
N ILE A 106 -15.48 1.06 2.88
CA ILE A 106 -16.07 -0.06 2.13
C ILE A 106 -15.97 0.16 0.61
N ALA A 107 -15.95 1.41 0.13
CA ALA A 107 -15.88 1.69 -1.30
C ALA A 107 -14.53 1.28 -1.95
N GLY A 108 -13.43 1.27 -1.19
CA GLY A 108 -12.13 0.82 -1.69
C GLY A 108 -12.01 -0.71 -1.82
N PHE A 109 -12.80 -1.48 -1.05
CA PHE A 109 -12.70 -2.94 -1.03
C PHE A 109 -13.63 -3.63 -2.04
N LEU A 110 -14.67 -2.95 -2.53
CA LEU A 110 -15.63 -3.53 -3.48
C LEU A 110 -15.27 -3.33 -4.97
N ILE A 111 -14.37 -2.40 -5.31
CA ILE A 111 -13.92 -2.22 -6.71
C ILE A 111 -12.87 -3.26 -7.10
N ALA A 112 -12.20 -3.90 -6.13
CA ALA A 112 -11.18 -4.92 -6.39
C ALA A 112 -11.74 -6.33 -6.66
N ILE A 113 -13.07 -6.54 -6.61
CA ILE A 113 -13.72 -7.85 -6.80
C ILE A 113 -14.71 -7.85 -7.99
N LEU A 114 -14.76 -6.79 -8.81
CA LEU A 114 -15.57 -6.79 -10.05
C LEU A 114 -14.71 -6.59 -11.30
#